data_AF-A0A3M6JW13-F1
#
_entry.id   AF-A0A3M6JW13-F1
#
_cell.length_a   1.000
_cell.length_b   1.000
_cell.length_c   1.000
_cell.angle_alpha   90.00
_cell.angle_beta   90.00
_cell.angle_gamma   90.00
#
_symmetry.space_group_name_H-M   'P 1'
#
loop_
_entity.id
_entity.type
_entity.pdbx_description
1 polymer ?
#
loop_
_entity_poly.entity_id
_entity_poly.type
_entity_poly.pdbx_seq_one_letter_code
_entity_poly.pdbx_strand_id
1 'polypeptide(L)'
;NDIPFQSEPCPHMNEGIRTEIREFLNSLEKQHSGIKNNLYQSILRVSSIVKETNYKEKTVCKKCGNNCTGEVCSVCSMVLKLKENQT
;
A
#
# COMPACT_ATOMS: atom_id res chain seq x y z
N ASN A 1 -11.75 0.13 -27.84
CA ASN A 1 -10.86 -0.89 -27.23
C ASN A 1 -11.62 -2.06 -26.62
N ASP A 2 -12.92 -1.95 -26.27
CA ASP A 2 -13.81 -3.09 -25.97
C ASP A 2 -13.25 -4.16 -25.02
N ILE A 3 -12.40 -3.73 -24.09
CA ILE A 3 -11.76 -4.60 -23.11
C ILE A 3 -12.79 -4.83 -21.99
N PRO A 4 -13.19 -6.09 -21.72
CA PRO A 4 -14.10 -6.37 -20.62
C PRO A 4 -13.45 -5.98 -19.28
N PHE A 5 -14.21 -5.30 -18.44
CA PHE A 5 -13.79 -4.83 -17.12
C PHE A 5 -14.80 -5.26 -16.06
N GLN A 6 -14.30 -5.68 -14.89
CA GLN A 6 -15.13 -5.97 -13.72
C GLN A 6 -15.42 -4.66 -12.99
N SER A 7 -16.69 -4.24 -12.95
CA SER A 7 -17.10 -2.95 -12.39
C SER A 7 -17.50 -2.99 -10.92
N GLU A 8 -17.71 -4.18 -10.34
CA GLU A 8 -18.22 -4.32 -8.98
C GLU A 8 -17.14 -3.97 -7.93
N PRO A 9 -17.35 -2.96 -7.07
CA PRO A 9 -16.39 -2.64 -6.04
C PRO A 9 -16.39 -3.70 -4.93
N CYS A 10 -15.27 -3.80 -4.19
CA CYS A 10 -15.25 -4.53 -2.93
C CYS A 10 -16.25 -3.89 -1.94
N PRO A 11 -17.06 -4.67 -1.18
CA PRO A 11 -18.00 -4.12 -0.20
C PRO A 11 -17.36 -3.18 0.83
N HIS A 12 -16.10 -3.41 1.18
CA HIS A 12 -15.34 -2.61 2.15
C HIS A 12 -14.53 -1.46 1.53
N MET A 13 -14.70 -1.18 0.23
CA MET A 13 -13.87 -0.21 -0.50
C MET A 13 -13.89 1.20 0.09
N ASN A 14 -15.01 1.61 0.68
CA ASN A 14 -15.20 2.98 1.17
C ASN A 14 -14.89 3.16 2.66
N GLU A 15 -14.45 2.11 3.34
CA GLU A 15 -14.12 2.17 4.77
C GLU A 15 -12.69 2.69 5.02
N GLY A 16 -11.86 2.75 3.98
CA GLY A 16 -10.46 3.15 4.08
C GLY A 16 -10.19 4.61 3.75
N ILE A 17 -9.17 5.19 4.41
CA ILE A 17 -8.65 6.54 4.16
C ILE A 17 -8.28 6.84 2.70
N ARG A 18 -8.02 5.80 1.89
CA ARG A 18 -7.63 5.96 0.48
C ARG A 18 -8.73 6.63 -0.35
N THR A 19 -10.00 6.40 -0.03
CA THR A 19 -11.12 7.02 -0.76
C THR A 19 -11.19 8.53 -0.46
N GLU A 20 -11.12 8.91 0.81
CA GLU A 20 -11.09 10.32 1.25
C GLU A 20 -9.91 11.08 0.62
N ILE A 21 -8.69 10.53 0.70
CA ILE A 21 -7.50 11.16 0.09
C ILE A 21 -7.66 11.32 -1.42
N ARG A 22 -8.22 10.32 -2.11
CA ARG A 22 -8.44 10.37 -3.55
C ARG A 22 -9.43 11.47 -3.93
N GLU A 23 -10.52 11.62 -3.17
CA GLU A 23 -11.52 12.67 -3.38
C GLU A 23 -10.94 14.06 -3.15
N PHE A 24 -10.14 14.23 -2.10
CA PHE A 24 -9.41 15.46 -1.83
C PHE A 24 -8.47 15.83 -2.99
N LEU A 25 -7.62 14.90 -3.45
CA LEU A 25 -6.72 15.14 -4.59
C LEU A 25 -7.48 15.39 -5.90
N ASN A 26 -8.65 14.77 -6.09
CA ASN A 26 -9.51 15.04 -7.25
C ASN A 26 -10.08 16.47 -7.22
N SER A 27 -10.46 16.97 -6.04
CA SER A 27 -10.92 18.35 -5.85
C SER A 27 -9.83 19.35 -6.24
N LEU A 28 -8.60 19.15 -5.76
CA LEU A 28 -7.47 20.01 -6.08
C LEU A 28 -7.15 20.03 -7.58
N GLU A 29 -7.16 18.87 -8.24
CA GLU A 29 -6.93 18.77 -9.68
C GLU A 29 -7.99 19.51 -10.50
N LYS A 30 -9.25 19.50 -10.04
CA LYS A 30 -10.35 20.24 -10.68
C LYS A 30 -10.16 21.76 -10.59
N GLN A 31 -9.59 22.24 -9.47
CA GLN A 31 -9.29 23.67 -9.27
C GLN A 31 -8.02 24.09 -10.01
N HIS A 32 -7.02 23.22 -10.06
CA HIS A 32 -5.71 23.48 -10.63
C HIS A 32 -5.19 22.22 -11.36
N SER A 33 -5.31 22.24 -12.69
CA SER A 33 -4.83 21.16 -13.53
C SER A 33 -3.34 20.91 -13.33
N GLY A 34 -2.95 19.65 -13.20
CA GLY A 34 -1.57 19.21 -13.03
C GLY A 34 -1.09 19.03 -11.59
N ILE A 35 -1.90 19.37 -10.57
CA ILE A 35 -1.52 19.19 -9.16
C ILE A 35 -1.13 17.76 -8.83
N LYS A 36 -1.88 16.76 -9.31
CA LYS A 36 -1.57 15.35 -9.02
C LYS A 36 -0.20 14.96 -9.55
N ASN A 37 0.13 15.38 -10.77
CA ASN A 37 1.45 15.12 -11.36
C ASN A 37 2.55 15.84 -10.58
N ASN A 38 2.37 17.12 -10.27
CA ASN A 38 3.34 17.91 -9.51
C ASN A 38 3.58 17.33 -8.11
N LEU A 39 2.52 16.91 -7.42
CA LEU A 39 2.60 16.24 -6.12
C LEU A 39 3.36 14.92 -6.23
N TYR A 40 3.02 14.07 -7.21
CA TYR A 40 3.70 12.80 -7.44
C TYR A 40 5.21 13.00 -7.67
N GLN A 41 5.60 13.92 -8.56
CA GLN A 41 7.00 14.23 -8.83
C GLN A 41 7.73 14.78 -7.58
N SER A 42 7.03 15.55 -6.75
CA SER A 42 7.57 16.07 -5.49
C SER A 42 7.81 14.94 -4.48
N ILE A 43 6.85 14.01 -4.33
CA ILE A 43 6.99 12.85 -3.46
C ILE A 43 8.14 11.95 -3.92
N LEU A 44 8.32 11.73 -5.22
CA LEU A 44 9.45 10.94 -5.73
C LEU A 44 10.81 11.56 -5.36
N ARG A 45 10.95 12.88 -5.52
CA ARG A 45 12.16 13.63 -5.14
C ARG A 45 12.44 13.56 -3.64
N VAL A 46 11.41 13.66 -2.81
CA VAL A 46 11.56 13.51 -1.35
C VAL A 46 11.90 12.06 -0.99
N SER A 47 11.25 11.09 -1.63
CA SER A 47 11.47 9.66 -1.38
C SER A 47 12.91 9.23 -1.66
N SER A 48 13.55 9.75 -2.72
CA SER A 48 14.96 9.45 -2.99
C SER A 48 15.89 9.89 -1.85
N ILE A 49 15.61 11.04 -1.22
CA ILE A 49 16.40 11.54 -0.09
C ILE A 49 16.16 10.69 1.16
N VAL A 50 14.91 10.30 1.43
CA VAL A 50 14.55 9.54 2.64
C VAL A 50 15.02 8.09 2.58
N LYS A 51 15.08 7.48 1.39
CA LYS A 51 15.45 6.05 1.21
C LYS A 51 16.79 5.68 1.84
N GLU A 52 17.76 6.59 1.87
CA GLU A 52 19.10 6.32 2.38
C GLU A 52 19.16 6.22 3.91
N THR A 53 18.13 6.68 4.62
CA THR A 53 18.12 6.78 6.10
C THR A 53 17.49 5.59 6.82
N ASN A 54 16.85 4.66 6.09
CA ASN A 54 16.00 3.61 6.66
C ASN A 54 16.39 2.19 6.17
N TYR A 55 17.67 1.82 6.32
CA TYR A 55 18.07 0.44 6.08
C TYR A 55 17.49 -0.48 7.16
N LYS A 56 16.68 -1.46 6.74
CA LYS A 56 16.29 -2.60 7.56
C LYS A 56 16.95 -3.84 6.99
N GLU A 57 17.57 -4.62 7.87
CA GLU A 57 18.15 -5.90 7.47
C GLU A 57 17.05 -6.82 6.92
N LYS A 58 17.31 -7.39 5.75
CA LYS A 58 16.43 -8.37 5.12
C LYS A 58 16.83 -9.75 5.57
N THR A 59 15.86 -10.50 6.06
CA THR A 59 16.00 -11.88 6.51
C THR A 59 15.06 -12.78 5.70
N VAL A 60 15.24 -14.08 5.83
CA VAL A 60 14.34 -15.08 5.24
C VAL A 60 13.37 -15.59 6.30
N CYS A 61 12.07 -15.58 5.99
CA CYS A 61 11.03 -16.08 6.88
C CYS A 61 11.23 -17.58 7.15
N LYS A 62 11.38 -17.98 8.43
CA LYS A 62 11.56 -19.38 8.84
C LYS A 62 10.36 -20.30 8.49
N LYS A 63 9.19 -19.74 8.16
CA LYS A 63 7.96 -20.50 7.85
C LYS A 63 7.67 -20.67 6.36
N CYS A 64 7.93 -19.67 5.53
CA CYS A 64 7.58 -19.70 4.10
C CYS A 64 8.73 -19.41 3.14
N GLY A 65 9.93 -19.06 3.65
CA GLY A 65 11.10 -18.79 2.81
C GLY A 65 11.10 -17.45 2.07
N ASN A 66 10.07 -16.61 2.25
CA ASN A 66 10.03 -15.28 1.64
C ASN A 66 10.91 -14.27 2.38
N ASN A 67 11.42 -13.27 1.65
CA ASN A 67 12.13 -12.14 2.22
C ASN A 67 11.22 -11.33 3.15
N CYS A 68 11.70 -11.01 4.34
CA CYS A 68 11.04 -10.15 5.31
C CYS A 68 12.07 -9.41 6.16
N THR A 69 11.63 -8.69 7.19
CA THR A 69 12.50 -7.95 8.13
C THR A 69 12.46 -8.54 9.54
N GLY A 70 11.99 -9.78 9.71
CA GLY A 70 11.84 -10.45 11.00
C GLY A 70 12.02 -11.97 10.86
N GLU A 71 11.88 -12.72 11.95
CA GLU A 71 12.03 -14.19 11.89
C GLU A 71 10.89 -14.88 11.13
N VAL A 72 9.68 -14.35 11.27
CA VAL A 72 8.45 -14.81 10.61
C VAL A 72 7.78 -13.60 9.98
N CYS A 73 7.40 -13.69 8.70
CA CYS A 73 6.77 -12.57 7.99
C CYS A 73 5.37 -12.26 8.54
N SER A 74 4.90 -11.02 8.34
CA SER A 74 3.59 -10.56 8.83
C SER A 74 2.44 -11.44 8.37
N VAL A 75 2.50 -11.96 7.14
CA VAL A 75 1.50 -12.89 6.59
C VAL A 75 1.47 -14.19 7.39
N CYS A 76 2.62 -14.84 7.59
CA CYS A 76 2.70 -16.07 8.37
C CYS A 76 2.28 -15.84 9.84
N SER A 77 2.69 -14.72 10.44
CA SER A 77 2.27 -14.37 11.80
C SER A 77 0.76 -14.22 11.92
N MET A 78 0.10 -13.55 10.97
CA MET A 78 -1.35 -13.40 10.95
C MET A 78 -2.06 -14.75 10.81
N VAL A 79 -1.60 -15.61 9.89
CA VAL A 79 -2.18 -16.95 9.69
C VAL A 79 -2.04 -17.82 10.94
N LEU A 80 -0.92 -17.75 11.65
CA LEU A 80 -0.71 -18.49 12.89
C LEU A 80 -1.70 -18.05 13.97
N LYS A 81 -1.85 -16.73 14.20
CA LYS A 81 -2.81 -16.18 15.17
C LYS A 81 -4.26 -16.56 14.85
N LEU A 82 -4.63 -16.57 13.57
CA LEU A 82 -5.98 -16.99 13.15
C LEU A 82 -6.24 -18.47 13.43
N LYS A 83 -5.22 -19.34 13.33
CA LYS A 83 -5.34 -20.76 13.66
C LYS A 83 -5.41 -21.01 15.17
N GLU A 84 -4.69 -20.23 15.97
CA GLU A 84 -4.74 -20.30 17.44
C GLU A 84 -6.12 -19.93 18.00
N ASN A 85 -6.81 -18.97 17.38
CA ASN A 85 -8.16 -18.56 17.79
C ASN A 85 -9.29 -19.52 17.36
N GLN A 86 -8.95 -20.60 16.64
CA GLN A 86 -9.92 -21.62 16.19
C GLN A 86 -9.91 -22.88 17.07
N THR A 87 -9.01 -22.96 18.05
CA THR A 87 -8.92 -23.99 19.08
C THR A 87 -9.34 -23.44 20.43
#